data_AF-A0A447TSC1-F1
#
_entry.id   AF-A0A447TSC1-F1
#
_cell.length_a   1.000
_cell.length_b   1.000
_cell.length_c   1.000
_cell.angle_alpha   90.00
_cell.angle_beta   90.00
_cell.angle_gamma   90.00
#
_symmetry.space_group_name_H-M   'P 1'
#
loop_
_entity.id
_entity.type
_entity.pdbx_description
1 polymer ?
#
loop_
_entity_poly.entity_id
_entity_poly.type
_entity_poly.pdbx_seq_one_letter_code
_entity_poly.pdbx_strand_id
1 'polypeptide(L)'
;MGEASWRALHQTHRFEHIFSWLTLTSAQIANTPGFAKGKSEQIWRQFNLARRQSFTRWIMAMDIPLTQAALQASGDRSWEQLLMRTEQHWRQLPATGERRAGRVIDWRDNPQIKTLSRWLAAQHIPGFGS
;
A
#
# COMPACT_ATOMS: atom_id res chain seq x y z
N MET A 1 10.60 -1.78 11.13
CA MET A 1 10.46 -0.66 12.10
C MET A 1 9.55 -1.07 13.24
N GLY A 2 9.84 -0.65 14.47
CA GLY A 2 8.99 -0.92 15.64
C GLY A 2 7.89 0.13 15.85
N GLU A 3 6.83 -0.26 16.56
CA GLU A 3 5.61 0.54 16.77
C GLU A 3 5.89 1.93 17.38
N ALA A 4 6.76 2.03 18.38
CA ALA A 4 7.10 3.31 19.00
C ALA A 4 7.72 4.32 18.01
N SER A 5 8.53 3.83 17.06
CA SER A 5 9.12 4.70 16.03
C SER A 5 8.09 5.12 14.99
N TRP A 6 7.17 4.20 14.63
CA TRP A 6 6.05 4.55 13.77
C TRP A 6 5.14 5.61 14.41
N ARG A 7 4.81 5.45 15.69
CA ARG A 7 3.97 6.38 16.45
C ARG A 7 4.60 7.77 16.54
N ALA A 8 5.92 7.84 16.79
CA ALA A 8 6.64 9.11 16.79
C ALA A 8 6.54 9.83 15.43
N LEU A 9 6.79 9.12 14.33
CA LEU A 9 6.65 9.69 12.98
C LEU A 9 5.21 10.15 12.69
N HIS A 10 4.23 9.32 13.01
CA HIS A 10 2.82 9.61 12.81
C HIS A 10 2.37 10.85 13.58
N GLN A 11 2.78 10.99 14.85
CA GLN A 11 2.42 12.13 15.69
C GLN A 11 3.13 13.41 15.26
N THR A 12 4.44 13.33 14.97
CA THR A 12 5.24 14.50 14.57
C THR A 12 4.84 15.04 13.20
N HIS A 13 4.61 14.17 12.22
CA HIS A 13 4.36 14.57 10.82
C HIS A 13 2.89 14.47 10.42
N ARG A 14 2.00 14.19 11.38
CA ARG A 14 0.53 14.17 11.22
C ARG A 14 0.06 13.41 9.98
N PHE A 15 0.32 12.11 9.95
CA PHE A 15 -0.10 11.28 8.82
C PHE A 15 -1.62 11.30 8.65
N GLU A 16 -2.07 11.47 7.41
CA GLU A 16 -3.48 11.42 7.02
C GLU A 16 -3.94 9.97 6.82
N HIS A 17 -3.04 9.09 6.39
CA HIS A 17 -3.30 7.67 6.15
C HIS A 17 -2.02 6.83 6.29
N ILE A 18 -2.16 5.50 6.22
CA ILE A 18 -1.06 4.55 6.45
C ILE A 18 0.15 4.71 5.50
N PHE A 19 -0.04 5.38 4.37
CA PHE A 19 1.02 5.61 3.38
C PHE A 19 1.62 7.01 3.41
N SER A 20 1.14 7.93 4.27
CA SER A 20 1.65 9.31 4.32
C SER A 20 3.15 9.39 4.62
N TRP A 21 3.77 8.34 5.15
CA TRP A 21 5.23 8.26 5.28
C TRP A 21 5.99 8.36 3.94
N LEU A 22 5.34 8.08 2.81
CA LEU A 22 5.98 8.18 1.49
C LEU A 22 6.44 9.59 1.14
N THR A 23 5.80 10.62 1.70
CA THR A 23 6.17 12.03 1.50
C THR A 23 7.28 12.49 2.43
N LEU A 24 7.64 11.68 3.44
CA LEU A 24 8.72 12.03 4.35
C LEU A 24 10.05 12.06 3.60
N THR A 25 10.81 13.09 3.87
CA THR A 25 12.21 13.24 3.47
C THR A 25 13.15 12.71 4.55
N SER A 26 14.40 12.40 4.18
CA SER A 26 15.42 12.03 5.17
C SER A 26 15.62 13.10 6.24
N ALA A 27 15.48 14.39 5.88
CA ALA A 27 15.60 15.50 6.83
C ALA A 27 14.43 15.54 7.83
N GLN A 28 13.19 15.32 7.37
CA GLN A 28 12.03 15.23 8.27
C GLN A 28 12.13 14.07 9.26
N ILE A 29 12.64 12.91 8.81
CA ILE A 29 12.89 11.78 9.70
C ILE A 29 13.98 12.14 10.72
N ALA A 30 15.07 12.79 10.29
CA ALA A 30 16.14 13.26 11.17
C ALA A 30 15.67 14.26 12.23
N ASN A 31 14.70 15.11 11.88
CA ASN A 31 14.11 16.11 12.78
C ASN A 31 12.98 15.56 13.67
N THR A 32 12.75 14.25 13.67
CA THR A 32 11.75 13.63 14.55
C THR A 32 12.29 13.53 15.98
N PRO A 33 11.62 14.09 16.99
CA PRO A 33 12.08 14.03 18.38
C PRO A 33 12.37 12.60 18.86
N GLY A 34 13.49 12.43 19.55
CA GLY A 34 13.93 11.12 20.07
C GLY A 34 14.57 10.19 19.03
N PHE A 35 14.79 10.65 17.79
CA PHE A 35 15.54 9.87 16.80
C PHE A 35 16.99 10.32 16.74
N ALA A 36 17.91 9.41 17.09
CA ALA A 36 19.33 9.60 16.83
C ALA A 36 19.63 9.49 15.32
N LYS A 37 20.70 10.16 14.85
CA LYS A 37 21.11 10.19 13.44
C LYS A 37 21.13 8.79 12.78
N GLY A 38 21.81 7.83 13.40
CA GLY A 38 21.91 6.47 12.85
C GLY A 38 20.55 5.75 12.72
N LYS A 39 19.62 6.02 13.65
CA LYS A 39 18.26 5.48 13.58
C LYS A 39 17.47 6.11 12.44
N SER A 40 17.58 7.42 12.25
CA SER A 40 16.92 8.14 11.15
C SER A 40 17.39 7.65 9.78
N GLU A 41 18.69 7.43 9.62
CA GLU A 41 19.26 6.84 8.39
C GLU A 41 18.76 5.41 8.16
N GLN A 42 18.67 4.58 9.22
CA GLN A 42 18.12 3.24 9.11
C GLN A 42 16.64 3.24 8.68
N ILE A 43 15.82 4.11 9.26
CA ILE A 43 14.41 4.27 8.89
C ILE A 43 14.30 4.72 7.43
N TRP A 44 15.12 5.70 7.02
CA TRP A 44 15.14 6.16 5.63
C TRP A 44 15.47 5.03 4.65
N ARG A 45 16.47 4.19 4.96
CA ARG A 45 16.78 2.99 4.17
C ARG A 45 15.60 2.02 4.11
N GLN A 46 14.93 1.75 5.24
CA GLN A 46 13.75 0.88 5.27
C GLN A 46 12.60 1.43 4.41
N PHE A 47 12.34 2.73 4.44
CA PHE A 47 11.33 3.38 3.60
C PHE A 47 11.66 3.26 2.10
N ASN A 48 12.92 3.43 1.72
CA ASN A 48 13.35 3.24 0.34
C ASN A 48 13.20 1.78 -0.14
N LEU A 49 13.40 0.79 0.73
CA LEU A 49 13.13 -0.61 0.40
C LEU A 49 11.63 -0.90 0.31
N ALA A 50 10.82 -0.27 1.17
CA ALA A 50 9.36 -0.39 1.14
C ALA A 50 8.76 0.19 -0.15
N ARG A 51 9.29 1.31 -0.67
CA ARG A 51 8.91 1.90 -1.97
C ARG A 51 9.05 0.93 -3.15
N ARG A 52 9.96 -0.04 -3.06
CA ARG A 52 10.26 -1.01 -4.12
C ARG A 52 9.52 -2.33 -3.98
N GLN A 53 8.61 -2.45 -3.01
CA GLN A 53 7.82 -3.67 -2.85
C GLN A 53 6.89 -3.88 -4.04
N SER A 54 6.53 -5.15 -4.28
CA SER A 54 5.66 -5.52 -5.40
C SER A 54 4.25 -4.92 -5.24
N PHE A 55 3.58 -4.71 -6.38
CA PHE A 55 2.18 -4.27 -6.44
C PHE A 55 1.28 -5.07 -5.49
N THR A 56 1.43 -6.40 -5.47
CA THR A 56 0.67 -7.30 -4.58
C THR A 56 0.81 -6.92 -3.11
N ARG A 57 2.01 -6.49 -2.66
CA ARG A 57 2.23 -6.12 -1.26
C ARG A 57 1.57 -4.78 -0.91
N TRP A 58 1.48 -3.87 -1.87
CA TRP A 58 0.77 -2.61 -1.71
C TRP A 58 -0.75 -2.81 -1.62
N ILE A 59 -1.37 -3.58 -2.51
CA ILE A 59 -2.81 -3.84 -2.45
C ILE A 59 -3.22 -4.66 -1.22
N MET A 60 -2.35 -5.56 -0.73
CA MET A 60 -2.57 -6.21 0.57
C MET A 60 -2.60 -5.19 1.71
N ALA A 61 -1.70 -4.20 1.71
CA ALA A 61 -1.67 -3.13 2.71
C ALA A 61 -2.81 -2.11 2.54
N MET A 62 -3.53 -2.14 1.42
CA MET A 62 -4.77 -1.40 1.18
C MET A 62 -6.03 -2.21 1.55
N ASP A 63 -5.86 -3.35 2.23
CA ASP A 63 -6.93 -4.23 2.71
C ASP A 63 -7.86 -4.76 1.60
N ILE A 64 -7.30 -5.11 0.44
CA ILE A 64 -8.06 -5.82 -0.59
C ILE A 64 -8.67 -7.12 0.00
N PRO A 65 -9.96 -7.43 -0.24
CA PRO A 65 -10.63 -8.55 0.41
C PRO A 65 -10.31 -9.92 -0.23
N LEU A 66 -9.03 -10.16 -0.53
CA LEU A 66 -8.49 -11.39 -1.09
C LEU A 66 -7.46 -12.02 -0.13
N THR A 67 -7.31 -13.33 -0.22
CA THR A 67 -6.20 -14.02 0.46
C THR A 67 -4.91 -13.79 -0.31
N GLN A 68 -3.76 -13.96 0.36
CA GLN A 68 -2.47 -13.92 -0.33
C GLN A 68 -2.39 -14.94 -1.47
N ALA A 69 -2.96 -16.14 -1.30
CA ALA A 69 -3.00 -17.16 -2.34
C ALA A 69 -3.82 -16.72 -3.56
N ALA A 70 -4.99 -16.10 -3.35
CA ALA A 70 -5.81 -15.56 -4.44
C ALA A 70 -5.08 -14.43 -5.19
N LEU A 71 -4.42 -13.54 -4.46
CA LEU A 71 -3.63 -12.45 -5.07
C LEU A 71 -2.43 -12.95 -5.88
N GLN A 72 -1.77 -14.02 -5.46
CA GLN A 72 -0.72 -14.63 -6.27
C GLN A 72 -1.30 -15.28 -7.53
N ALA A 73 -2.44 -15.96 -7.40
CA ALA A 73 -3.12 -16.63 -8.51
C ALA A 73 -3.72 -15.66 -9.54
N SER A 74 -4.11 -14.44 -9.16
CA SER A 74 -4.64 -13.45 -10.12
C SER A 74 -3.59 -13.00 -11.14
N GLY A 75 -2.30 -13.07 -10.77
CA GLY A 75 -1.21 -12.67 -11.64
C GLY A 75 -1.11 -11.15 -11.86
N ASP A 76 -1.95 -10.36 -11.20
CA ASP A 76 -1.95 -8.90 -11.40
C ASP A 76 -0.65 -8.28 -10.88
N ARG A 77 -0.11 -7.35 -11.67
CA ARG A 77 1.12 -6.60 -11.40
C ARG A 77 0.91 -5.10 -11.44
N SER A 78 -0.28 -4.63 -11.85
CA SER A 78 -0.64 -3.22 -11.87
C SER A 78 -2.10 -2.99 -11.49
N TRP A 79 -2.38 -1.75 -11.08
CA TRP A 79 -3.71 -1.24 -10.78
C TRP A 79 -4.63 -1.36 -11.99
N GLU A 80 -4.12 -1.03 -13.19
CA GLU A 80 -4.86 -1.18 -14.45
C GLU A 80 -5.31 -2.62 -14.70
N GLN A 81 -4.41 -3.61 -14.55
CA GLN A 81 -4.77 -5.02 -14.71
C GLN A 81 -5.86 -5.45 -13.72
N LEU A 82 -5.77 -4.99 -12.48
CA LEU A 82 -6.78 -5.22 -11.44
C LEU A 82 -8.14 -4.58 -11.82
N LEU A 83 -8.13 -3.38 -12.41
CA LEU A 83 -9.34 -2.71 -12.89
C LEU A 83 -10.01 -3.47 -14.05
N MET A 84 -9.24 -4.12 -14.91
CA MET A 84 -9.76 -4.92 -16.03
C MET A 84 -10.40 -6.24 -15.59
N ARG A 85 -10.21 -6.69 -14.34
CA ARG A 85 -10.77 -7.97 -13.87
C ARG A 85 -12.28 -7.87 -13.66
N THR A 86 -12.98 -8.86 -14.20
CA THR A 86 -14.41 -9.05 -13.97
C THR A 86 -14.66 -9.80 -12.67
N GLU A 87 -15.89 -9.74 -12.17
CA GLU A 87 -16.29 -10.57 -11.03
C GLU A 87 -16.07 -12.07 -11.30
N GLN A 88 -16.35 -12.52 -12.54
CA GLN A 88 -16.13 -13.91 -12.96
C GLN A 88 -14.66 -14.32 -12.84
N HIS A 89 -13.71 -13.43 -13.19
CA HIS A 89 -12.29 -13.70 -13.00
C HIS A 89 -11.97 -13.93 -11.52
N TRP A 90 -12.43 -13.04 -10.64
CA TRP A 90 -12.20 -13.18 -9.20
C TRP A 90 -12.78 -14.49 -8.66
N ARG A 91 -13.95 -14.90 -9.17
CA ARG A 91 -14.61 -16.16 -8.76
C ARG A 91 -13.82 -17.43 -9.05
N GLN A 92 -12.90 -17.38 -10.02
CA GLN A 92 -12.05 -18.52 -10.38
C GLN A 92 -10.82 -18.67 -9.47
N LEU A 93 -10.57 -17.68 -8.60
CA LEU A 93 -9.39 -17.69 -7.75
C LEU A 93 -9.60 -18.54 -6.48
N PRO A 94 -8.51 -19.09 -5.90
CA PRO A 94 -8.58 -19.87 -4.67
C PRO A 94 -9.35 -19.18 -3.56
N ALA A 95 -10.26 -19.91 -2.93
CA ALA A 95 -11.12 -19.43 -1.84
C ALA A 95 -11.92 -18.15 -2.18
N THR A 96 -12.14 -17.80 -3.44
CA THR A 96 -12.81 -16.55 -3.82
C THR A 96 -14.17 -16.86 -4.43
N GLY A 97 -15.17 -17.19 -3.61
CA GLY A 97 -16.55 -17.34 -4.07
C GLY A 97 -17.23 -15.99 -4.37
N GLU A 98 -18.46 -16.02 -4.87
CA GLU A 98 -19.28 -14.87 -5.26
C GLU A 98 -19.24 -13.71 -4.25
N ARG A 99 -19.55 -13.98 -2.97
CA ARG A 99 -19.50 -12.96 -1.91
C ARG A 99 -18.15 -12.26 -1.79
N ARG A 100 -17.03 -12.98 -1.96
CA ARG A 100 -15.69 -12.40 -1.87
C ARG A 100 -15.35 -11.64 -3.16
N ALA A 101 -15.73 -12.16 -4.31
CA ALA A 101 -15.58 -11.49 -5.60
C ALA A 101 -16.34 -10.15 -5.62
N GLY A 102 -17.60 -10.13 -5.19
CA GLY A 102 -18.39 -8.90 -5.04
C GLY A 102 -17.71 -7.87 -4.15
N ARG A 103 -17.18 -8.28 -2.99
CA ARG A 103 -16.40 -7.37 -2.13
C ARG A 103 -15.15 -6.81 -2.80
N VAL A 104 -14.49 -7.53 -3.71
CA VAL A 104 -13.35 -7.00 -4.46
C VAL A 104 -13.81 -5.90 -5.41
N ILE A 105 -14.96 -6.07 -6.06
CA ILE A 105 -15.58 -5.04 -6.90
C ILE A 105 -15.92 -3.81 -6.05
N ASP A 106 -16.63 -3.99 -4.93
CA ASP A 106 -16.99 -2.90 -4.02
C ASP A 106 -15.76 -2.15 -3.48
N TRP A 107 -14.73 -2.90 -3.06
CA TRP A 107 -13.47 -2.33 -2.56
C TRP A 107 -12.76 -1.52 -3.64
N ARG A 108 -12.67 -2.05 -4.85
CA ARG A 108 -12.02 -1.37 -5.99
C ARG A 108 -12.80 -0.13 -6.41
N ASP A 109 -14.13 -0.17 -6.31
CA ASP A 109 -15.00 0.92 -6.69
C ASP A 109 -15.17 2.00 -5.62
N ASN A 110 -14.74 1.72 -4.38
CA ASN A 110 -14.74 2.65 -3.27
C ASN A 110 -13.97 3.95 -3.61
N PRO A 111 -14.59 5.15 -3.47
CA PRO A 111 -13.94 6.44 -3.76
C PRO A 111 -12.64 6.70 -2.99
N GLN A 112 -12.53 6.22 -1.74
CA GLN A 112 -11.32 6.37 -0.92
C GLN A 112 -10.19 5.51 -1.47
N ILE A 113 -10.48 4.27 -1.89
CA ILE A 113 -9.50 3.38 -2.53
C ILE A 113 -9.02 3.95 -3.86
N LYS A 114 -9.93 4.47 -4.70
CA LYS A 114 -9.56 5.17 -5.94
C LYS A 114 -8.69 6.39 -5.69
N THR A 115 -8.97 7.15 -4.64
CA THR A 115 -8.16 8.32 -4.26
C THR A 115 -6.78 7.91 -3.75
N LEU A 116 -6.71 6.87 -2.92
CA LEU A 116 -5.45 6.32 -2.44
C LEU A 116 -4.59 5.73 -3.56
N SER A 117 -5.20 5.03 -4.53
CA SER A 117 -4.51 4.52 -5.72
C SER A 117 -3.89 5.67 -6.54
N ARG A 118 -4.66 6.72 -6.85
CA ARG A 118 -4.14 7.92 -7.54
C ARG A 118 -3.03 8.61 -6.77
N TRP A 119 -3.15 8.67 -5.45
CA TRP A 119 -2.12 9.24 -4.59
C TRP A 119 -0.83 8.41 -4.64
N LEU A 120 -0.92 7.08 -4.56
CA LEU A 120 0.25 6.19 -4.70
C LEU A 120 0.90 6.31 -6.09
N ALA A 121 0.11 6.49 -7.14
CA ALA A 121 0.60 6.78 -8.48
C ALA A 121 1.41 8.09 -8.52
N ALA A 122 0.90 9.15 -7.88
CA ALA A 122 1.61 10.44 -7.76
C ALA A 122 2.89 10.34 -6.91
N GLN A 123 2.99 9.36 -6.01
CA GLN A 123 4.23 9.04 -5.29
C GLN A 123 5.18 8.09 -6.06
N HIS A 124 4.90 7.82 -7.34
CA HIS A 124 5.68 6.93 -8.21
C HIS A 124 5.83 5.50 -7.66
N ILE A 125 4.81 4.97 -6.98
CA ILE A 125 4.82 3.60 -6.51
C ILE A 125 4.62 2.64 -7.70
N PRO A 126 5.52 1.64 -7.89
CA PRO A 126 5.41 0.68 -8.97
C PRO A 126 4.06 -0.02 -8.99
N GLY A 127 3.45 -0.07 -10.18
CA GLY A 127 2.16 -0.73 -10.40
C GLY A 127 0.93 0.16 -10.16
N PHE A 128 1.04 1.42 -9.73
CA PHE A 128 -0.12 2.33 -9.59
C PHE A 128 -0.18 3.44 -10.66
N GLY A 129 0.95 3.78 -11.28
CA GLY A 129 1.01 4.70 -12.42
C GLY A 129 0.87 3.98 -13.76
N SER A 130 0.56 4.77 -14.81
CA SER A 130 0.53 4.36 -16.22
C SER A 130 1.85 3.71 -16.65
#